data_AF-A0A8T7FQK1-F1
#
_entry.id   AF-A0A8T7FQK1-F1
#
_cell.length_a   1.000
_cell.length_b   1.000
_cell.length_c   1.000
_cell.angle_alpha   90.00
_cell.angle_beta   90.00
_cell.angle_gamma   90.00
#
_symmetry.space_group_name_H-M   'P 1'
#
loop_
_entity.id
_entity.type
_entity.pdbx_description
1 polymer ?
#
loop_
_entity_poly.entity_id
_entity_poly.type
_entity_poly.pdbx_seq_one_letter_code
_entity_poly.pdbx_strand_id
1 'polypeptide(L)'
;MQILNLCLTFMIFVMSYVSLFLPREMLTTHLGKTLLVAFALFWFFRMLEQIFVFEVRGRLSVAFTLIFLLGSIFYVIPTLY
;
A
#
# COMPACT_ATOMS: atom_id res chain seq x y z
N MET A 1 -0.96 18.86 7.14
CA MET A 1 -1.44 18.04 6.01
C MET A 1 -0.42 17.84 4.89
N GLN A 2 0.32 18.86 4.42
CA GLN A 2 1.31 18.70 3.33
C GLN A 2 2.50 17.79 3.69
N ILE A 3 3.05 17.89 4.90
CA ILE A 3 4.21 17.09 5.33
C ILE A 3 3.88 15.59 5.33
N LEU A 4 2.70 15.22 5.83
CA LEU A 4 2.21 13.84 5.80
C LEU A 4 2.10 13.33 4.35
N ASN A 5 1.52 14.14 3.46
CA ASN A 5 1.39 13.80 2.04
C ASN A 5 2.74 13.63 1.33
N LEU A 6 3.77 14.39 1.74
CA LEU A 6 5.14 14.25 1.22
C LEU A 6 5.77 12.91 1.63
N CYS A 7 5.68 12.55 2.92
CA CYS A 7 6.15 11.25 3.41
C CYS A 7 5.45 10.09 2.69
N LEU A 8 4.17 10.26 2.37
CA LEU A 8 3.40 9.28 1.63
C LEU A 8 3.80 9.13 0.18
N THR A 9 4.03 10.25 -0.50
CA THR A 9 4.57 10.24 -1.85
C THR A 9 5.90 9.52 -1.87
N PHE A 10 6.78 9.80 -0.90
CA PHE A 10 8.04 9.10 -0.74
C PHE A 10 7.85 7.58 -0.53
N MET A 11 6.94 7.18 0.35
CA MET A 11 6.61 5.76 0.60
C MET A 11 6.15 5.05 -0.69
N ILE A 12 5.26 5.67 -1.47
CA ILE A 12 4.78 5.12 -2.75
C ILE A 12 5.93 4.98 -3.75
N PHE A 13 6.86 5.94 -3.80
CA PHE A 13 8.05 5.84 -4.65
C PHE A 13 8.95 4.67 -4.26
N VAL A 14 9.20 4.48 -2.96
CA VAL A 14 9.99 3.35 -2.46
C VAL A 14 9.30 2.02 -2.79
N MET A 15 8.00 1.90 -2.55
CA MET A 15 7.22 0.69 -2.88
C MET A 15 7.28 0.36 -4.38
N SER A 16 7.15 1.38 -5.23
CA SER A 16 7.25 1.24 -6.68
C SER A 16 8.65 0.78 -7.10
N TYR A 17 9.69 1.39 -6.54
CA TYR A 17 11.08 1.02 -6.84
C TYR A 17 11.37 -0.44 -6.47
N VAL A 18 11.03 -0.85 -5.25
CA VAL A 18 11.30 -2.22 -4.79
C VAL A 18 10.48 -3.24 -5.60
N SER A 19 9.23 -2.93 -5.94
CA SER A 19 8.37 -3.83 -6.73
C SER A 19 8.82 -3.98 -8.19
N LEU A 20 9.34 -2.92 -8.81
CA LEU A 20 9.78 -2.95 -10.21
C LEU A 20 11.19 -3.51 -10.38
N PHE A 21 12.11 -3.16 -9.49
CA PHE A 21 13.53 -3.52 -9.64
C PHE A 21 13.94 -4.76 -8.87
N LEU A 22 13.25 -5.11 -7.77
CA LEU A 22 13.57 -6.27 -6.92
C LEU A 22 12.42 -7.30 -6.80
N PRO A 23 11.65 -7.62 -7.86
CA PRO A 23 10.50 -8.53 -7.73
C PRO A 23 10.90 -9.95 -7.32
N ARG A 24 12.07 -10.43 -7.79
CA ARG A 24 12.58 -11.76 -7.41
C ARG A 24 12.91 -11.84 -5.93
N GLU A 25 13.72 -10.90 -5.43
CA GLU A 25 14.11 -10.84 -4.03
C GLU A 25 12.91 -10.65 -3.09
N MET A 26 11.88 -9.90 -3.54
CA MET A 26 10.63 -9.76 -2.78
C MET A 26 9.87 -11.08 -2.62
N LEU A 27 9.91 -11.96 -3.61
CA LEU A 27 9.18 -13.23 -3.61
C LEU A 27 9.98 -14.39 -2.98
N THR A 28 11.30 -14.39 -3.15
CA THR A 28 12.16 -15.51 -2.75
C THR A 28 12.69 -15.40 -1.34
N THR A 29 12.88 -14.18 -0.81
CA THR A 29 13.50 -13.97 0.50
C THR A 29 12.47 -13.77 1.60
N HIS A 30 12.80 -14.24 2.82
CA HIS A 30 11.98 -13.96 4.00
C HIS A 30 11.77 -12.46 4.24
N LEU A 31 12.80 -11.64 3.96
CA LEU A 31 12.75 -10.18 4.12
C LEU A 31 11.85 -9.52 3.06
N GLY A 32 11.86 -10.06 1.85
CA GLY A 32 10.93 -9.69 0.79
C GLY A 32 9.46 -9.93 1.17
N LYS A 33 9.16 -11.14 1.66
CA LYS A 33 7.81 -11.51 2.11
C LYS A 33 7.33 -10.65 3.27
N THR A 34 8.18 -10.33 4.25
CA THR A 34 7.79 -9.42 5.35
C THR A 34 7.55 -7.99 4.87
N LEU A 35 8.32 -7.50 3.89
CA LEU A 35 8.06 -6.21 3.24
C LEU A 35 6.73 -6.20 2.47
N LEU A 36 6.40 -7.26 1.72
CA LEU A 36 5.10 -7.39 1.05
C LEU A 36 3.94 -7.31 2.05
N VAL A 37 4.04 -8.01 3.19
CA VAL A 37 3.03 -7.94 4.25
C VAL A 37 2.96 -6.53 4.87
N ALA A 38 4.10 -5.89 5.13
CA ALA A 38 4.14 -4.52 5.64
C ALA A 38 3.50 -3.54 4.66
N PHE A 39 3.72 -3.72 3.37
CA PHE A 39 3.10 -2.94 2.30
C PHE A 39 1.58 -3.17 2.26
N ALA A 40 1.12 -4.42 2.33
CA ALA A 40 -0.30 -4.72 2.40
C ALA A 40 -0.99 -4.09 3.63
N LEU A 41 -0.34 -4.15 4.80
CA LEU A 41 -0.81 -3.51 6.03
C LEU A 41 -0.82 -1.98 5.91
N PHE A 42 0.20 -1.38 5.30
CA PHE A 42 0.26 0.06 5.07
C PHE A 42 -0.94 0.53 4.24
N TRP A 43 -1.23 -0.17 3.13
CA TRP A 43 -2.37 0.13 2.28
C TRP A 43 -3.71 -0.09 3.01
N PHE A 44 -3.80 -1.10 3.88
CA PHE A 44 -4.99 -1.37 4.70
C PHE A 44 -5.23 -0.31 5.79
N PHE A 45 -4.21 0.06 6.58
CA PHE A 45 -4.33 1.13 7.57
C PHE A 45 -4.67 2.47 6.92
N ARG A 46 -4.13 2.73 5.73
CA ARG A 46 -4.44 3.92 4.94
C ARG A 46 -5.88 3.95 4.46
N MET A 47 -6.42 2.81 4.05
CA MET A 47 -7.85 2.65 3.76
C MET A 47 -8.70 2.96 5.00
N LEU A 48 -8.34 2.44 6.16
CA LEU A 48 -9.04 2.69 7.43
C LEU A 48 -8.99 4.17 7.83
N GLU A 49 -7.83 4.82 7.74
CA GLU A 49 -7.68 6.24 8.04
C GLU A 49 -8.62 7.09 7.15
N GLN A 50 -8.71 6.75 5.86
CA GLN A 50 -9.61 7.45 4.94
C GLN A 50 -11.10 7.25 5.28
N ILE A 51 -11.47 6.08 5.82
CA ILE A 51 -12.84 5.79 6.26
C ILE A 51 -13.17 6.50 7.58
N PHE A 52 -12.28 6.45 8.56
CA PHE A 52 -12.52 6.98 9.91
C PHE A 52 -12.32 8.49 10.02
N VAL A 53 -11.33 9.06 9.33
CA VAL A 53 -10.95 10.48 9.47
C VAL A 53 -11.64 11.35 8.43
N PHE A 54 -11.82 10.84 7.21
CA PHE A 54 -12.15 11.67 6.05
C PHE A 54 -13.61 11.64 5.60
N GLU A 55 -14.53 11.01 6.36
CA GLU A 55 -15.96 10.82 6.03
C GLU A 55 -16.19 10.64 4.53
N VAL A 56 -16.26 9.40 4.04
CA VAL A 56 -16.35 9.05 2.61
C VAL A 56 -17.60 9.65 1.92
N ARG A 57 -17.59 10.97 1.65
CA ARG A 57 -18.72 11.74 1.10
C ARG A 57 -18.47 12.10 -0.37
N GLY A 58 -17.20 12.13 -0.81
CA GLY A 58 -16.83 12.41 -2.20
C GLY A 58 -16.59 11.12 -3.01
N ARG A 59 -17.07 11.08 -4.26
CA ARG A 59 -16.80 9.99 -5.23
C ARG A 59 -15.30 9.71 -5.41
N LEU A 60 -14.46 10.74 -5.32
CA LEU A 60 -13.00 10.61 -5.35
C LEU A 60 -12.44 9.84 -4.15
N SER A 61 -13.00 10.05 -2.95
CA SER A 61 -12.59 9.32 -1.74
C SER A 61 -12.94 7.83 -1.86
N VAL A 62 -14.12 7.50 -2.41
CA VAL A 62 -14.50 6.10 -2.70
C VAL A 62 -13.52 5.45 -3.68
N ALA A 63 -13.16 6.14 -4.76
CA ALA A 63 -12.22 5.63 -5.75
C ALA A 63 -10.83 5.36 -5.14
N PHE A 64 -10.32 6.27 -4.32
CA PHE A 64 -9.06 6.05 -3.60
C PHE A 64 -9.13 4.89 -2.62
N THR A 65 -10.24 4.74 -1.88
CA THR A 65 -10.45 3.62 -0.95
C THR A 65 -10.45 2.28 -1.68
N LEU A 66 -11.06 2.18 -2.87
CA LEU A 66 -11.02 0.98 -3.72
C LEU A 66 -9.61 0.68 -4.24
N ILE A 67 -8.87 1.70 -4.68
CA ILE A 67 -7.47 1.54 -5.10
C ILE A 67 -6.62 1.05 -3.92
N PHE A 68 -6.85 1.58 -2.71
CA PHE A 68 -6.15 1.12 -1.52
C PHE A 68 -6.43 -0.35 -1.17
N LEU A 69 -7.69 -0.76 -1.28
CA LEU A 69 -8.10 -2.14 -1.08
C LEU A 69 -7.47 -3.09 -2.10
N LEU A 70 -7.50 -2.73 -3.39
CA LEU A 70 -6.88 -3.53 -4.45
C LEU A 70 -5.38 -3.67 -4.25
N GLY A 71 -4.69 -2.58 -3.87
CA GLY A 71 -3.26 -2.63 -3.55
C GLY A 71 -2.96 -3.61 -2.42
N SER A 72 -3.76 -3.60 -1.33
CA SER A 72 -3.60 -4.55 -0.23
C SER A 72 -3.76 -6.01 -0.71
N ILE A 73 -4.78 -6.30 -1.52
CA ILE A 73 -5.01 -7.64 -2.07
C ILE A 73 -3.85 -8.09 -2.98
N PHE A 74 -3.39 -7.21 -3.87
CA PHE A 74 -2.28 -7.52 -4.78
C PHE A 74 -0.96 -7.80 -4.06
N TYR A 75 -0.71 -7.16 -2.92
CA TYR A 75 0.47 -7.43 -2.11
C TYR A 75 0.33 -8.70 -1.24
N VAL A 76 -0.90 -9.11 -0.90
CA VAL A 76 -1.17 -10.36 -0.14
C VAL A 76 -1.07 -11.61 -1.01
N ILE A 77 -1.55 -11.58 -2.27
CA ILE A 77 -1.50 -12.74 -3.18
C ILE A 77 -0.08 -13.37 -3.28
N PRO A 78 1.00 -12.62 -3.54
CA PRO A 78 2.35 -13.17 -3.62
C PRO A 78 2.91 -13.66 -2.29
N THR A 79 2.31 -13.30 -1.15
CA THR A 79 2.73 -13.84 0.15
C THR A 79 2.18 -15.24 0.43
N LEU A 80 1.09 -15.62 -0.25
CA LEU A 80 0.43 -16.92 -0.10
C LEU A 80 1.05 -18.03 -0.97
N TYR A 81 1.88 -17.67 -1.96
CA TYR A 81 2.66 -18.58 -2.82
C TYR A 81 4.17 -18.48 -2.51
#